data_AF-A4U1T4-F1
#
_entry.id   AF-A4U1T4-F1
#
_cell.length_a   1.000
_cell.length_b   1.000
_cell.length_c   1.000
_cell.angle_alpha   90.00
_cell.angle_beta   90.00
_cell.angle_gamma   90.00
#
_symmetry.space_group_name_H-M   'P 1'
#
loop_
_entity.id
_entity.type
_entity.pdbx_description
1 polymer ?
#
loop_
_entity_poly.entity_id
_entity_poly.type
_entity_poly.pdbx_seq_one_letter_code
_entity_poly.pdbx_strand_id
1 'polypeptide(L)'
;MPTLAPGDVVVMDNLPAHKLAAVRVAIEAAGAELHFLPPYSPDFNPIEMAFSKLKSFLKKTAARTKDELWAAIGRGIDAFTQTECLNYFAAAGYDRD
;
A
#
# COMPACT_ATOMS: atom_id res chain seq x y z
N MET A 1 13.71 -1.45 -9.47
CA MET A 1 12.43 -0.91 -8.96
C MET A 1 12.55 0.61 -8.91
N PRO A 2 11.74 1.40 -9.65
CA PRO A 2 12.06 2.81 -9.88
C PRO A 2 11.90 3.74 -8.67
N THR A 3 11.24 3.29 -7.60
CA THR A 3 10.93 4.14 -6.43
C THR A 3 11.67 3.73 -5.15
N LEU A 4 12.33 2.56 -5.12
CA LEU A 4 13.01 2.07 -3.92
C LEU A 4 14.42 2.64 -3.85
N ALA A 5 14.81 3.10 -2.66
CA ALA A 5 16.14 3.54 -2.31
C ALA A 5 16.81 2.56 -1.31
N PRO A 6 18.14 2.52 -1.26
CA PRO A 6 18.84 1.77 -0.22
C PRO A 6 18.39 2.21 1.19
N GLY A 7 18.07 1.23 2.04
CA GLY A 7 17.53 1.45 3.39
C GLY A 7 16.01 1.57 3.48
N ASP A 8 15.28 1.58 2.36
CA ASP A 8 13.82 1.46 2.40
C ASP A 8 13.38 0.09 2.93
N VAL A 9 12.25 0.07 3.62
CA VAL A 9 11.61 -1.17 4.10
C VAL A 9 10.29 -1.38 3.36
N VAL A 10 10.19 -2.50 2.65
CA VAL A 10 8.97 -2.96 2.01
C VAL A 10 8.27 -3.96 2.92
N VAL A 11 7.06 -3.63 3.37
CA VAL A 11 6.21 -4.52 4.15
C VAL A 11 5.14 -5.10 3.23
N MET A 12 5.01 -6.43 3.19
CA MET A 12 3.97 -7.12 2.42
C MET A 12 3.13 -8.02 3.33
N ASP A 13 1.85 -8.18 3.01
CA ASP A 13 1.02 -9.19 3.67
C ASP A 13 1.51 -10.62 3.34
N ASN A 14 0.92 -11.61 4.01
CA ASN A 14 1.36 -12.99 3.93
C ASN A 14 0.79 -13.79 2.73
N LEU A 15 0.19 -13.13 1.73
CA LEU A 15 -0.40 -13.77 0.54
C LEU A 15 0.67 -14.61 -0.22
N PRO A 16 0.37 -15.85 -0.65
CA PRO A 16 1.35 -16.68 -1.36
C PRO A 16 1.97 -16.02 -2.60
N ALA A 17 1.22 -15.17 -3.30
CA ALA A 17 1.71 -14.43 -4.46
C ALA A 17 2.85 -13.44 -4.13
N HIS A 18 2.95 -12.97 -2.88
CA HIS A 18 4.01 -12.07 -2.43
C HIS A 18 5.32 -12.79 -2.08
N LYS A 19 5.29 -14.12 -1.94
CA LYS A 19 6.44 -14.93 -1.51
C LYS A 19 7.29 -15.49 -2.65
N LEU A 20 7.03 -15.05 -3.87
CA LEU A 20 7.84 -15.45 -5.02
C LEU A 20 9.27 -14.96 -4.83
N ALA A 21 10.26 -15.85 -5.03
CA ALA A 21 11.68 -15.52 -4.85
C ALA A 21 12.10 -14.28 -5.68
N ALA A 22 11.52 -14.13 -6.88
CA ALA A 22 11.77 -12.98 -7.75
C ALA A 22 11.39 -11.63 -7.12
N VAL A 23 10.36 -11.58 -6.26
CA VAL A 23 9.95 -10.36 -5.55
C VAL A 23 11.05 -9.92 -4.58
N ARG A 24 11.53 -10.86 -3.76
CA ARG A 24 12.63 -10.60 -2.82
C ARG A 24 13.88 -10.12 -3.55
N VAL A 25 14.30 -10.84 -4.60
CA VAL A 25 15.47 -10.48 -5.41
C VAL A 25 15.34 -9.08 -5.98
N ALA A 26 14.16 -8.71 -6.51
CA ALA A 26 13.95 -7.39 -7.09
C ALA A 26 13.99 -6.24 -6.08
N ILE A 27 13.54 -6.48 -4.83
CA ILE A 27 13.56 -5.49 -3.74
C ILE A 27 14.97 -5.34 -3.18
N GLU A 28 15.62 -6.45 -2.84
CA GLU A 28 16.97 -6.45 -2.25
C GLU A 28 18.04 -5.95 -3.24
N ALA A 29 17.85 -6.15 -4.55
CA ALA A 29 18.71 -5.55 -5.58
C ALA A 29 18.67 -4.01 -5.61
N ALA A 30 17.62 -3.39 -5.04
CA ALA A 30 17.56 -1.94 -4.86
C ALA A 30 18.21 -1.47 -3.53
N GLY A 31 18.74 -2.38 -2.72
CA GLY A 31 19.27 -2.09 -1.39
C GLY A 31 18.19 -1.92 -0.31
N ALA A 32 16.95 -2.31 -0.59
CA ALA A 32 15.81 -2.26 0.32
C ALA A 32 15.61 -3.60 1.04
N GLU A 33 14.90 -3.58 2.17
CA GLU A 33 14.55 -4.77 2.93
C GLU A 33 13.12 -5.22 2.65
N LEU A 34 12.88 -6.54 2.60
CA LEU A 34 11.54 -7.11 2.48
C LEU A 34 11.13 -7.83 3.77
N HIS A 35 10.09 -7.30 4.41
CA HIS A 35 9.45 -7.84 5.61
C HIS A 35 8.04 -8.33 5.30
N PHE A 36 7.64 -9.45 5.92
CA PHE A 36 6.27 -9.97 5.81
C PHE A 36 5.54 -9.78 7.12
N LEU A 37 4.27 -9.38 7.03
CA LEU A 37 3.39 -9.37 8.19
C LEU A 37 3.12 -10.79 8.71
N PRO A 38 2.95 -10.97 10.02
CA PRO A 38 2.46 -12.23 10.56
C PRO A 38 1.08 -12.61 9.96
N PRO A 39 0.73 -13.90 9.90
CA PRO A 39 -0.59 -14.32 9.47
C PRO A 39 -1.70 -13.62 10.27
N TYR A 40 -2.75 -13.19 9.57
CA TYR A 40 -3.93 -12.55 10.17
C TYR A 40 -3.62 -11.27 10.97
N SER A 41 -2.62 -10.49 10.55
CA SER A 41 -2.28 -9.20 11.15
C SER A 41 -2.62 -8.00 10.26
N PRO A 42 -3.89 -7.81 9.84
CA PRO A 42 -4.29 -6.68 9.01
C PRO A 42 -4.11 -5.34 9.73
N ASP A 43 -4.13 -5.33 11.07
CA ASP A 43 -3.96 -4.12 11.88
C ASP A 43 -2.57 -3.49 11.73
N PHE A 44 -1.57 -4.28 11.34
CA PHE A 44 -0.22 -3.79 11.01
C PHE A 44 -0.07 -3.44 9.52
N ASN A 45 -1.14 -3.43 8.73
CA ASN A 45 -1.09 -3.11 7.31
C ASN A 45 -1.70 -1.72 7.02
N PRO A 46 -0.89 -0.65 6.89
CA PRO A 46 -1.41 0.71 6.73
C PRO A 46 -2.24 0.90 5.45
N ILE A 47 -2.05 0.04 4.44
CA ILE A 47 -2.81 0.11 3.18
C ILE A 47 -4.30 -0.19 3.38
N GLU A 48 -4.69 -0.91 4.44
CA GLU A 48 -6.10 -1.25 4.69
C GLU A 48 -6.96 0.00 4.93
N MET A 49 -6.42 0.97 5.67
CA MET A 49 -7.06 2.27 5.90
C MET A 49 -7.17 3.08 4.61
N ALA A 50 -6.08 3.10 3.82
CA ALA A 50 -6.07 3.77 2.51
C ALA A 50 -7.10 3.15 1.55
N PHE A 51 -7.18 1.82 1.50
CA PHE A 51 -8.17 1.10 0.68
C PHE A 51 -9.60 1.32 1.18
N SER A 52 -9.84 1.41 2.48
CA SER A 52 -11.16 1.75 3.01
C SER A 52 -11.63 3.13 2.54
N LYS A 53 -10.75 4.14 2.60
CA LYS A 53 -11.02 5.49 2.07
C LYS A 53 -11.28 5.46 0.56
N LEU A 54 -10.38 4.83 -0.21
CA LEU A 54 -10.50 4.76 -1.67
C LEU A 54 -11.79 4.06 -2.09
N LYS A 55 -12.11 2.90 -1.50
CA LYS A 55 -13.37 2.18 -1.77
C LYS A 55 -14.58 3.05 -1.45
N SER A 56 -14.55 3.81 -0.37
CA SER A 56 -15.65 4.73 -0.01
C SER A 56 -15.81 5.86 -1.03
N PHE A 57 -14.71 6.40 -1.56
CA PHE A 57 -14.74 7.38 -2.65
C PHE A 57 -15.32 6.78 -3.94
N LEU A 58 -14.85 5.60 -4.35
CA LEU A 58 -15.31 4.92 -5.57
C LEU A 58 -16.79 4.57 -5.51
N LYS A 59 -17.29 4.11 -4.35
CA LYS A 59 -18.72 3.86 -4.12
C LYS A 59 -19.58 5.10 -4.37
N LYS A 60 -19.10 6.30 -3.99
CA LYS A 60 -19.80 7.56 -4.22
C LYS A 60 -19.80 7.99 -5.70
N THR A 61 -18.77 7.59 -6.46
CA THR A 61 -18.67 7.93 -7.89
C THR A 61 -19.64 7.11 -8.74
N ALA A 62 -20.05 5.91 -8.29
CA ALA A 62 -21.05 5.07 -8.95
C ALA A 62 -20.78 4.75 -10.43
N ALA A 63 -19.50 4.65 -10.81
CA ALA A 63 -19.05 4.29 -12.16
C ALA A 63 -19.68 2.99 -12.66
N ARG A 64 -20.07 2.94 -13.93
CA ARG A 64 -20.72 1.79 -14.58
C ARG A 64 -19.89 1.18 -15.69
N THR A 65 -18.80 1.83 -16.07
CA THR A 65 -17.83 1.30 -17.04
C THR A 65 -16.46 1.14 -16.41
N LYS A 66 -15.60 0.34 -17.05
CA LYS A 66 -14.20 0.17 -16.62
C LYS A 66 -13.42 1.48 -16.75
N ASP A 67 -13.65 2.24 -17.82
CA ASP A 67 -12.92 3.48 -18.08
C ASP A 67 -13.29 4.56 -17.05
N GLU A 68 -14.57 4.66 -16.69
CA GLU A 68 -15.03 5.53 -15.60
C GLU A 68 -14.41 5.13 -14.26
N LEU A 69 -14.32 3.82 -13.98
CA LEU A 69 -13.71 3.32 -12.75
C LEU A 69 -12.21 3.64 -12.71
N TRP A 70 -11.48 3.45 -13.82
CA TRP A 70 -10.06 3.81 -13.90
C TRP A 70 -9.82 5.31 -13.68
N ALA A 71 -10.62 6.16 -14.33
CA ALA A 71 -10.55 7.60 -14.13
C ALA A 71 -10.88 7.99 -12.67
N ALA A 72 -11.85 7.30 -12.05
CA ALA A 72 -12.19 7.51 -10.64
C ALA A 72 -11.07 7.07 -9.69
N ILE A 73 -10.39 5.96 -9.97
CA ILE A 73 -9.23 5.51 -9.18
C ILE A 73 -8.13 6.58 -9.22
N GLY A 74 -7.80 7.12 -10.40
CA GLY A 74 -6.82 8.19 -10.53
C GLY A 74 -7.15 9.40 -9.66
N ARG A 75 -8.37 9.94 -9.79
CA ARG A 75 -8.84 11.05 -8.95
C ARG A 75 -8.85 10.72 -7.46
N GLY A 76 -9.16 9.48 -7.11
CA GLY A 76 -9.17 9.00 -5.73
C GLY A 76 -7.78 8.95 -5.12
N ILE A 77 -6.77 8.56 -5.90
CA ILE A 77 -5.36 8.55 -5.49
C ILE A 77 -4.83 9.98 -5.26
N ASP A 78 -5.24 10.94 -6.10
CA ASP A 78 -4.83 12.35 -5.94
C ASP A 78 -5.34 12.99 -4.63
N ALA A 79 -6.31 12.37 -3.96
CA ALA A 79 -6.87 12.85 -2.70
C ALA A 79 -6.11 12.39 -1.45
N PHE A 80 -5.03 11.61 -1.58
CA PHE A 80 -4.18 11.18 -0.47
C PHE A 80 -3.04 12.18 -0.26
N THR A 81 -3.03 12.81 0.91
CA THR A 81 -1.96 13.74 1.28
C THR A 81 -0.83 13.01 2.01
N GLN A 82 0.38 13.58 2.00
CA GLN A 82 1.50 13.02 2.75
C GLN A 82 1.17 12.87 4.24
N THR A 83 0.59 13.90 4.86
CA THR A 83 0.19 13.88 6.28
C THR A 83 -0.79 12.76 6.58
N GLU A 84 -1.77 12.54 5.70
CA GLU A 84 -2.73 11.47 5.89
C GLU A 84 -2.10 10.08 5.76
N CYS A 85 -1.21 9.88 4.79
CA CYS A 85 -0.46 8.62 4.68
C CYS A 85 0.37 8.36 5.94
N LEU A 86 1.05 9.38 6.47
CA LEU A 86 1.81 9.27 7.73
C LEU A 86 0.90 8.86 8.90
N ASN A 87 -0.31 9.40 8.97
CA ASN A 87 -1.28 9.01 10.00
C ASN A 87 -1.72 7.55 9.88
N TYR A 88 -1.78 6.97 8.67
CA TYR A 88 -2.06 5.54 8.50
C TYR A 88 -0.91 4.67 8.98
N PHE A 89 0.35 5.08 8.73
CA PHE A 89 1.51 4.38 9.27
C PHE A 89 1.52 4.43 10.80
N ALA A 90 1.30 5.60 11.39
CA ALA A 90 1.16 5.76 12.84
C ALA A 90 0.06 4.86 13.43
N ALA A 91 -1.13 4.87 12.84
CA ALA A 91 -2.26 4.04 13.26
C ALA A 91 -1.98 2.53 13.17
N ALA A 92 -1.08 2.11 12.27
CA ALA A 92 -0.64 0.71 12.14
C ALA A 92 0.59 0.38 13.01
N GLY A 93 1.03 1.29 13.88
CA GLY A 93 2.13 1.08 14.83
C GLY A 93 3.53 1.41 14.29
N TYR A 94 3.63 2.17 13.20
CA TYR A 94 4.89 2.61 12.60
C TYR A 94 5.20 4.07 12.94
N ASP A 95 4.95 4.47 14.18
CA ASP A 95 5.26 5.81 14.65
C ASP A 95 6.75 6.12 14.43
N ARG A 96 7.01 7.36 14.01
CA ARG A 96 8.38 7.89 13.95
C ARG A 96 8.69 8.46 15.33
N ASP A 97 9.59 7.82 16.05
CA ASP A 97 10.27 8.46 17.18
C ASP A 97 11.00 9.74 16.73
#